data_AF-A0A1Y3SAD2-F1
#
_entry.id   AF-A0A1Y3SAD2-F1
#
_cell.length_a   1.000
_cell.length_b   1.000
_cell.length_c   1.000
_cell.angle_alpha   90.00
_cell.angle_beta   90.00
_cell.angle_gamma   90.00
#
_symmetry.space_group_name_H-M   'P 1'
#
loop_
_entity.id
_entity.type
_entity.pdbx_description
1 polymer ?
#
loop_
_entity_poly.entity_id
_entity_poly.type
_entity_poly.pdbx_seq_one_letter_code
_entity_poly.pdbx_strand_id
1 'polypeptide(L)'
;MKFVLHRNPENRNQKIPFPAMQMAELADAEQLTIQADAGSILISREDITARQAITTITHLYEVIDSLILQLVDASNEIVDVLDIPDPLETVDEELLDDLLECGANPDGLRLLLAVEDEADEE
;
A
#
# COMPACT_ATOMS: atom_id res chain seq x y z
N MET A 1 14.12 13.27 2.59
CA MET A 1 13.78 14.28 1.55
C MET A 1 13.13 13.58 0.37
N LYS A 2 12.16 14.20 -0.31
CA LYS A 2 11.43 13.63 -1.45
C LYS A 2 11.81 14.36 -2.74
N PHE A 3 12.16 13.64 -3.79
CA PHE A 3 12.39 14.18 -5.14
C PHE A 3 11.28 13.69 -6.07
N VAL A 4 10.73 14.58 -6.90
CA VAL A 4 9.78 14.20 -7.96
C VAL A 4 10.53 14.12 -9.27
N LEU A 5 10.44 12.96 -9.94
CA LEU A 5 11.10 12.71 -11.21
C LEU A 5 10.05 12.49 -12.30
N HIS A 6 9.86 13.48 -13.16
CA HIS A 6 9.02 13.33 -14.34
C HIS A 6 9.81 12.62 -15.44
N ARG A 7 9.27 11.50 -15.96
CA ARG A 7 9.91 10.71 -17.02
C ARG A 7 9.11 10.76 -18.32
N ASN A 8 9.83 10.64 -19.44
CA ASN A 8 9.24 10.32 -20.73
C ASN A 8 9.30 8.79 -20.91
N PRO A 9 8.16 8.07 -20.88
CA PRO A 9 8.15 6.61 -21.03
C PRO A 9 8.76 6.10 -22.34
N GLU A 10 8.75 6.90 -23.40
CA GLU A 10 9.36 6.55 -24.69
C GLU A 10 10.88 6.56 -24.64
N ASN A 11 11.46 7.24 -23.66
CA ASN A 11 12.90 7.25 -23.44
C ASN A 11 13.30 6.05 -22.59
N ARG A 12 14.06 5.13 -23.19
CA ARG A 12 14.58 3.93 -22.50
C ARG A 12 15.62 4.25 -21.42
N ASN A 13 16.15 5.48 -21.38
CA ASN A 13 17.12 5.91 -20.39
C ASN A 13 16.47 6.84 -19.35
N GLN A 14 16.57 6.44 -18.08
CA GLN A 14 16.20 7.29 -16.96
C GLN A 14 17.43 7.88 -16.29
N LYS A 15 17.43 9.19 -16.06
CA LYS A 15 18.48 9.88 -15.28
C LYS A 15 18.00 10.06 -13.84
N ILE A 16 18.85 9.68 -12.89
CA ILE A 16 18.64 9.98 -11.48
C ILE A 16 19.21 11.38 -11.22
N PRO A 17 18.46 12.30 -10.58
CA PRO A 17 18.97 13.61 -10.22
C PRO A 17 20.22 13.49 -9.34
N PHE A 18 21.31 14.17 -9.72
CA PHE A 18 22.55 14.16 -8.95
C PHE A 18 22.37 14.56 -7.47
N PRO A 19 21.52 15.54 -7.11
CA PRO A 19 21.25 15.83 -5.69
C PRO A 19 20.67 14.64 -4.91
N ALA A 20 19.87 13.78 -5.56
CA ALA A 20 19.36 12.56 -4.93
C ALA A 20 20.50 11.56 -4.68
N MET A 21 21.42 11.42 -5.64
CA MET A 21 22.63 10.60 -5.49
C MET A 21 23.54 11.11 -4.36
N GLN A 22 23.73 12.43 -4.24
CA GLN A 22 24.52 13.02 -3.16
C GLN A 22 23.87 12.79 -1.79
N MET A 23 22.57 13.01 -1.68
CA MET A 23 21.83 12.81 -0.42
C MET A 23 21.82 11.36 0.03
N ALA A 24 21.79 10.41 -0.92
CA ALA A 24 21.85 8.98 -0.65
C ALA A 24 23.29 8.45 -0.45
N GLU A 25 24.31 9.33 -0.46
CA GLU A 25 25.72 8.95 -0.41
C GLU A 25 26.12 7.94 -1.51
N LEU A 26 25.58 8.13 -2.71
CA LEU A 26 25.84 7.29 -3.89
C LEU A 26 26.66 8.01 -4.98
N ALA A 27 26.92 9.30 -4.84
CA ALA A 27 27.52 10.14 -5.89
C ALA A 27 28.96 9.74 -6.26
N ASP A 28 29.71 9.17 -5.33
CA ASP A 28 31.08 8.67 -5.47
C ASP A 28 31.15 7.15 -5.67
N ALA A 29 30.01 6.45 -5.66
CA ALA A 29 29.99 5.00 -5.83
C ALA A 29 30.32 4.62 -7.28
N GLU A 30 31.38 3.82 -7.47
CA GLU A 30 31.76 3.29 -8.80
C GLU A 30 30.76 2.24 -9.31
N GLN A 31 30.11 1.51 -8.39
CA GLN A 31 29.13 0.48 -8.68
C GLN A 31 27.89 0.61 -7.78
N LEU A 32 26.72 0.37 -8.38
CA LEU A 32 25.43 0.39 -7.71
C LEU A 32 24.72 -0.94 -7.91
N THR A 33 23.98 -1.35 -6.89
CA THR A 33 23.03 -2.47 -6.97
C THR A 33 21.63 -1.92 -7.16
N ILE A 34 20.88 -2.53 -8.07
CA ILE A 34 19.47 -2.20 -8.33
C ILE A 34 18.65 -3.44 -8.00
N GLN A 35 17.76 -3.31 -7.01
CA GLN A 35 16.72 -4.29 -6.71
C GLN A 35 15.39 -3.71 -7.20
N ALA A 36 14.69 -4.44 -8.06
CA ALA A 36 13.46 -3.97 -8.69
C ALA A 36 12.35 -5.00 -8.55
N ASP A 37 11.15 -4.52 -8.26
CA ASP A 37 9.90 -5.28 -8.27
C ASP A 37 8.78 -4.39 -8.84
N ALA A 38 7.58 -4.95 -9.02
CA ALA A 38 6.41 -4.21 -9.50
C ALA A 38 6.21 -2.94 -8.67
N GLY A 39 6.25 -1.78 -9.35
CA GLY A 39 5.99 -0.49 -8.74
C GLY A 39 7.14 0.14 -7.96
N SER A 40 8.29 -0.53 -7.76
CA SER A 40 9.37 0.03 -6.94
C SER A 40 10.78 -0.40 -7.36
N ILE A 41 11.77 0.46 -7.04
CA ILE A 41 13.19 0.19 -7.23
C ILE A 41 13.95 0.70 -6.00
N LEU A 42 14.82 -0.14 -5.44
CA LEU A 42 15.83 0.23 -4.46
C LEU A 42 17.21 0.28 -5.13
N ILE A 43 17.90 1.41 -4.98
CA ILE A 43 19.26 1.62 -5.49
C ILE A 43 20.19 1.82 -4.29
N SER A 44 21.25 1.02 -4.21
CA SER A 44 22.23 1.07 -3.12
C SER A 44 23.65 0.90 -3.64
N ARG A 45 24.64 1.10 -2.78
CA ARG A 45 26.00 0.59 -3.03
C ARG A 45 25.99 -0.95 -3.07
N GLU A 46 26.94 -1.54 -3.78
CA GLU A 46 27.22 -2.97 -3.70
C GLU A 46 27.69 -3.36 -2.30
N ASP A 47 28.74 -2.70 -1.82
CA ASP A 47 29.27 -2.90 -0.48
C ASP A 47 28.67 -1.89 0.51
N ILE A 48 27.56 -2.26 1.13
CA ILE A 48 26.97 -1.46 2.21
C ILE A 48 27.68 -1.68 3.54
N THR A 49 28.00 -0.61 4.25
CA THR A 49 28.51 -0.72 5.63
C THR A 49 27.38 -1.10 6.59
N ALA A 50 27.73 -1.63 7.77
CA ALA A 50 26.74 -1.96 8.81
C ALA A 50 25.88 -0.74 9.21
N ARG A 51 26.47 0.46 9.24
CA ARG A 51 25.74 1.70 9.54
C ARG A 51 24.75 2.05 8.43
N GLN A 52 25.18 1.97 7.17
CA GLN A 52 24.28 2.21 6.04
C GLN A 52 23.16 1.18 5.98
N ALA A 53 23.45 -0.10 6.26
CA ALA A 53 22.42 -1.14 6.36
C ALA A 53 21.37 -0.81 7.42
N ILE A 54 21.78 -0.40 8.63
CA ILE A 54 20.85 0.03 9.69
C ILE A 54 20.02 1.23 9.21
N THR A 55 20.65 2.25 8.63
CA THR A 55 19.96 3.43 8.11
C THR A 55 18.95 3.07 7.01
N THR A 56 19.31 2.20 6.07
CA THR A 56 18.43 1.71 5.01
C THR A 56 17.24 0.95 5.60
N ILE A 57 17.48 0.05 6.56
CA ILE A 57 16.40 -0.71 7.23
C ILE A 57 15.43 0.24 7.95
N THR A 58 15.94 1.21 8.72
CA THR A 58 15.10 2.21 9.38
C THR A 58 14.25 2.97 8.37
N HIS A 59 14.85 3.43 7.27
CA HIS A 59 14.10 4.15 6.24
C HIS A 59 13.05 3.28 5.55
N LEU A 60 13.33 2.01 5.31
CA LEU A 60 12.36 1.08 4.73
C LEU A 60 11.15 0.87 5.65
N TYR A 61 11.34 0.83 6.97
CA TYR A 61 10.19 0.80 7.90
C TYR A 61 9.33 2.05 7.81
N GLU A 62 9.91 3.25 7.71
CA GLU A 62 9.14 4.48 7.50
C GLU A 62 8.35 4.45 6.18
N VAL A 63 8.94 3.89 5.12
CA VAL A 63 8.26 3.71 3.82
C VAL A 63 7.11 2.70 3.95
N ILE A 64 7.31 1.59 4.67
CA ILE A 64 6.26 0.59 4.94
C ILE A 64 5.09 1.25 5.67
N ASP A 65 5.35 1.99 6.76
CA ASP A 65 4.30 2.67 7.52
C ASP A 65 3.51 3.64 6.63
N SER A 66 4.20 4.40 5.77
CA SER A 66 3.54 5.31 4.82
C SER A 66 2.69 4.58 3.78
N LEU A 67 3.13 3.41 3.29
CA LEU A 67 2.37 2.63 2.32
C LEU A 67 1.13 2.01 2.97
N ILE A 68 1.24 1.55 4.22
CA ILE A 68 0.11 1.04 5.00
C ILE A 68 -0.95 2.14 5.15
N LEU A 69 -0.55 3.35 5.55
CA LEU A 69 -1.49 4.47 5.69
C LEU A 69 -2.17 4.82 4.36
N GLN A 70 -1.41 4.90 3.26
CA GLN A 70 -1.99 5.16 1.93
C GLN A 70 -2.97 4.08 1.50
N LEU A 71 -2.70 2.82 1.81
CA LEU A 71 -3.59 1.71 1.49
C LEU A 71 -4.86 1.76 2.34
N VAL A 72 -4.75 2.10 3.62
CA VAL A 72 -5.90 2.29 4.51
C VAL A 72 -6.77 3.45 4.05
N ASP A 73 -6.16 4.60 3.73
CA ASP A 73 -6.88 5.77 3.22
C ASP A 73 -7.60 5.42 1.91
N ALA A 74 -6.91 4.81 0.95
CA ALA A 74 -7.51 4.38 -0.32
C ALA A 74 -8.63 3.35 -0.12
N SER A 75 -8.48 2.45 0.85
CA SER A 75 -9.49 1.44 1.20
C SER A 75 -10.73 2.07 1.83
N ASN A 76 -10.61 3.17 2.57
CA ASN A 76 -11.76 3.87 3.12
C ASN A 76 -12.42 4.76 2.05
N GLU A 77 -11.63 5.45 1.22
CA GLU A 77 -12.16 6.25 0.12
C GLU A 77 -12.97 5.42 -0.87
N ILE A 78 -12.58 4.18 -1.16
CA ILE A 78 -13.34 3.33 -2.08
C ILE A 78 -14.66 2.85 -1.45
N VAL A 79 -14.73 2.68 -0.13
CA VAL A 79 -16.00 2.40 0.59
C VAL A 79 -16.93 3.61 0.51
N ASP A 80 -16.39 4.84 0.56
CA ASP A 80 -17.19 6.05 0.40
C ASP A 80 -17.64 6.30 -1.06
N VAL A 81 -16.93 5.74 -2.05
CA VAL A 81 -17.21 5.91 -3.49
C VAL A 81 -18.10 4.82 -4.05
N LEU A 82 -17.95 3.60 -3.56
CA LEU A 82 -18.87 2.50 -3.84
C LEU A 82 -20.02 2.65 -2.85
N ASP A 83 -21.12 3.26 -3.31
CA ASP A 83 -22.41 3.33 -2.61
C ASP A 83 -23.03 1.91 -2.52
N ILE A 84 -22.24 0.93 -2.07
CA ILE A 84 -22.67 -0.43 -1.77
C ILE A 84 -23.26 -0.33 -0.37
N PRO A 85 -24.59 -0.41 -0.23
CA PRO A 85 -25.22 -0.41 1.08
C PRO A 85 -24.60 -1.55 1.88
N ASP A 86 -24.20 -1.31 3.13
CA ASP A 86 -23.78 -2.44 3.99
C ASP A 86 -24.97 -3.42 4.00
N PRO A 87 -24.80 -4.70 3.61
CA PRO A 87 -25.92 -5.63 3.53
C PRO A 87 -26.69 -5.72 4.86
N LEU A 88 -26.02 -5.47 5.98
CA LEU A 88 -26.62 -5.44 7.32
C LEU A 88 -27.47 -4.19 7.60
N GLU A 89 -27.35 -3.10 6.84
CA GLU A 89 -28.24 -1.92 6.99
C GLU A 89 -29.71 -2.25 6.66
N THR A 90 -29.95 -3.30 5.89
CA THR A 90 -31.32 -3.75 5.57
C THR A 90 -31.91 -4.66 6.66
N VAL A 91 -31.08 -5.18 7.56
CA VAL A 91 -31.49 -6.04 8.67
C VAL A 91 -32.00 -5.16 9.81
N ASP A 92 -33.12 -5.56 10.41
CA ASP A 92 -33.68 -4.86 11.57
C ASP A 92 -32.65 -4.79 12.72
N GLU A 93 -32.48 -3.60 13.30
CA GLU A 93 -31.43 -3.31 14.29
C GLU A 93 -31.58 -4.16 15.57
N GLU A 94 -32.80 -4.37 16.06
CA GLU A 94 -33.05 -5.21 17.24
C GLU A 94 -32.68 -6.68 16.95
N LEU A 95 -33.01 -7.17 15.75
CA LEU A 95 -32.63 -8.53 15.34
C LEU A 95 -31.11 -8.68 15.16
N LEU A 96 -30.45 -7.68 14.58
CA LEU A 96 -29.01 -7.71 14.38
C LEU A 96 -28.30 -7.75 15.74
N ASP A 97 -28.73 -6.93 16.71
CA ASP A 97 -28.18 -6.93 18.06
C ASP A 97 -28.35 -8.29 18.75
N ASP A 98 -29.53 -8.91 18.67
CA ASP A 98 -29.77 -10.26 19.21
C ASP A 98 -28.80 -11.31 18.61
N LEU A 99 -28.55 -11.24 17.30
CA LEU A 99 -27.62 -12.13 16.62
C LEU A 99 -26.18 -11.94 17.10
N LEU A 100 -25.75 -10.68 17.26
CA LEU A 100 -24.43 -10.33 17.76
C LEU A 100 -24.26 -10.73 19.23
N GLU A 101 -25.27 -10.54 20.08
CA GLU A 101 -25.28 -11.01 21.47
C GLU A 101 -25.21 -12.55 21.56
N CYS A 102 -25.81 -13.25 20.60
CA CYS A 102 -25.70 -14.71 20.46
C CYS A 102 -24.35 -15.18 19.89
N GLY A 103 -23.46 -14.25 19.52
CA GLY A 103 -22.10 -14.54 19.05
C GLY A 103 -21.95 -14.67 17.54
N ALA A 104 -22.90 -14.18 16.73
CA ALA A 104 -22.72 -14.10 15.28
C ALA A 104 -21.53 -13.19 14.92
N ASN A 105 -20.76 -13.57 13.89
CA ASN A 105 -19.70 -12.72 13.36
C ASN A 105 -20.28 -11.77 12.30
N PRO A 106 -20.20 -10.43 12.49
CA PRO A 106 -20.76 -9.47 11.55
C PRO A 106 -20.14 -9.57 10.14
N ASP A 107 -18.85 -9.83 10.02
CA ASP A 107 -18.20 -10.02 8.71
C ASP A 107 -18.67 -11.31 8.02
N GLY A 108 -18.98 -12.34 8.81
CA GLY A 108 -19.57 -13.58 8.33
C GLY A 108 -21.01 -13.37 7.81
N LEU A 109 -21.81 -12.55 8.49
CA LEU A 109 -23.16 -12.20 8.05
C LEU A 109 -23.12 -11.36 6.75
N ARG A 110 -22.22 -10.38 6.65
CA ARG A 110 -22.01 -9.60 5.42
C ARG A 110 -21.66 -10.49 4.23
N LEU A 111 -20.75 -11.45 4.42
CA LEU A 111 -20.35 -12.36 3.34
C LEU A 111 -21.51 -13.28 2.91
N LEU A 112 -22.33 -13.77 3.85
CA LEU A 112 -23.50 -14.59 3.52
C LEU A 112 -24.50 -13.82 2.67
N LEU A 113 -24.80 -12.57 3.04
CA LEU A 113 -25.72 -11.72 2.27
C LEU A 113 -25.14 -11.33 0.92
N ALA A 114 -23.86 -10.95 0.86
CA ALA A 114 -23.21 -10.58 -0.40
C ALA A 114 -23.15 -11.75 -1.41
N VAL A 115 -22.97 -13.00 -0.94
CA VAL A 115 -22.99 -14.19 -1.79
C VAL A 115 -24.39 -14.48 -2.36
N GLU A 116 -25.45 -14.12 -1.63
CA GLU A 116 -26.82 -14.25 -2.09
C GLU A 116 -27.17 -13.18 -3.14
N ASP A 117 -26.74 -11.94 -2.94
CA ASP A 117 -26.94 -10.83 -3.89
C ASP A 117 -26.22 -11.08 -5.24
N GLU A 118 -25.01 -11.65 -5.22
CA GLU A 118 -24.28 -12.05 -6.45
C GLU A 118 -24.98 -13.20 -7.22
N ALA A 119 -25.71 -14.08 -6.51
CA ALA A 119 -26.40 -15.22 -7.10
C ALA A 119 -27.74 -14.84 -7.77
N ASP A 120 -28.33 -13.71 -7.36
CA ASP A 120 -29.59 -13.19 -7.92
C ASP A 120 -29.36 -12.34 -9.21
N GLU A 121 -28.10 -12.06 -9.58
CA GLU A 121 -27.73 -11.32 -10.80
C GLU A 121 -27.41 -12.21 -12.04
N GLU A 122 -27.49 -13.55 -11.94
CA GLU A 122 -27.31 -14.53 -13.04
C GLU A 122 -28.63 -15.07 -13.66
#